data_AF-A0AAD6S329-F1
#
_entry.id   AF-A0AAD6S329-F1
#
_cell.length_a   1.000
_cell.length_b   1.000
_cell.length_c   1.000
_cell.angle_alpha   90.00
_cell.angle_beta   90.00
_cell.angle_gamma   90.00
#
_symmetry.space_group_name_H-M   'P 1'
#
loop_
_entity.id
_entity.type
_entity.pdbx_description
1 polymer ?
#
loop_
_entity_poly.entity_id
_entity_poly.type
_entity_poly.pdbx_seq_one_letter_code
_entity_poly.pdbx_strand_id
1 'polypeptide(L)'
;MVNRRISSNIKECALRLWELEWDRDAICSTLLVSQSSIYRWAALFEEFGSVSPPPSPIIGRPRIIGLAALTAIKEIYTKHADTYLLELQWWLLIHHDISISISSLQETLERAGLTRKLLHKIAVERRRDYLHTIQTGFSGTGREFVTVDESSKNEHNVSRRYGRAPIGIPADFEDVFIRGLRYSLVAAINLDGYIAQRVFEGSLDSFDFFDFITEDVVSFPTAHSISR
;
A
#
# COMPACT_ATOMS: atom_id res chain seq x y z
N MET A 1 -15.97 44.44 15.72
CA MET A 1 -14.49 44.48 15.79
C MET A 1 -13.98 43.22 15.11
N VAL A 2 -13.41 43.34 13.90
CA VAL A 2 -12.90 42.19 13.12
C VAL A 2 -11.71 41.59 13.87
N ASN A 3 -11.61 40.26 13.93
CA ASN A 3 -10.47 39.55 14.54
C ASN A 3 -9.18 39.88 13.78
N ARG A 4 -8.52 40.99 14.15
CA ARG A 4 -7.22 41.39 13.61
C ARG A 4 -6.15 40.60 14.34
N ARG A 5 -5.34 39.86 13.57
CA ARG A 5 -4.15 39.20 14.11
C ARG A 5 -3.08 40.26 14.41
N ILE A 6 -2.84 40.54 15.69
CA ILE A 6 -1.82 41.48 16.16
C ILE A 6 -0.48 40.74 16.27
N SER A 7 0.57 41.26 15.64
CA SER A 7 1.91 40.68 15.66
C SER A 7 2.52 40.72 17.07
N SER A 8 3.40 39.76 17.39
CA SER A 8 4.12 39.70 18.68
C SER A 8 4.86 41.00 18.98
N ASN A 9 5.52 41.59 17.98
CA ASN A 9 6.29 42.82 18.13
C ASN A 9 5.45 44.01 18.63
N ILE A 10 4.20 44.13 18.17
CA ILE A 10 3.30 45.21 18.63
C ILE A 10 2.91 44.98 20.09
N LYS A 11 2.71 43.73 20.51
CA LYS A 11 2.40 43.39 21.90
C LYS A 11 3.58 43.69 22.83
N GLU A 12 4.78 43.28 22.43
CA GLU A 12 6.02 43.55 23.18
C GLU A 12 6.31 45.06 23.27
N CYS A 13 6.10 45.78 22.16
CA CYS A 13 6.23 47.24 22.15
C CYS A 13 5.23 47.91 23.10
N ALA A 14 3.98 47.45 23.15
CA ALA A 14 2.97 47.98 24.08
C ALA A 14 3.38 47.76 25.55
N LEU A 15 3.96 46.60 25.88
CA LEU A 15 4.45 46.32 27.24
C LEU A 15 5.68 47.15 27.59
N ARG A 16 6.64 47.31 26.67
CA ARG A 16 7.82 48.17 26.89
C ARG A 16 7.45 49.64 27.10
N LEU A 17 6.48 50.16 26.35
CA LEU A 17 6.00 51.53 26.55
C LEU A 17 5.32 51.69 27.92
N TRP A 18 4.61 50.66 28.38
CA TRP A 18 4.06 50.64 29.73
C TRP A 18 5.17 50.64 30.79
N GLU A 19 6.20 49.80 30.66
CA GLU A 19 7.36 49.78 31.58
C GLU A 19 8.08 51.14 31.65
N LEU A 20 8.09 51.89 30.54
CA LEU A 20 8.63 53.25 30.46
C LEU A 20 7.67 54.33 31.01
N GLU A 21 6.61 53.93 31.73
CA GLU A 21 5.61 54.79 32.35
C GLU A 21 4.83 55.71 31.38
N TRP A 22 4.69 55.29 30.12
CA TRP A 22 3.84 56.02 29.17
C TRP A 22 2.36 55.96 29.57
N ASP A 23 1.64 57.04 29.26
CA ASP A 23 0.21 57.09 29.48
C ASP A 23 -0.53 56.00 28.67
N ARG A 24 -1.50 55.35 29.32
CA ARG A 24 -2.17 54.17 28.77
C ARG A 24 -3.07 54.54 27.58
N ASP A 25 -3.70 55.71 27.62
CA ASP A 25 -4.55 56.17 26.52
C ASP A 25 -3.68 56.52 25.31
N ALA A 26 -2.51 57.13 25.53
CA ALA A 26 -1.51 57.37 24.49
C ALA A 26 -0.95 56.09 23.85
N ILE A 27 -0.69 55.03 24.64
CA ILE A 27 -0.27 53.72 24.10
C ILE A 27 -1.40 53.11 23.25
N CYS A 28 -2.63 53.14 23.76
CA CYS A 28 -3.81 52.58 23.06
C CYS A 28 -4.06 53.29 21.73
N SER A 29 -3.99 54.63 21.69
CA SER A 29 -4.19 55.41 20.48
C SER A 29 -3.06 55.23 19.46
N THR A 30 -1.81 55.15 19.92
CA THR A 30 -0.63 55.05 19.05
C THR A 30 -0.53 53.68 18.37
N LEU A 31 -0.76 52.60 19.13
CA LEU A 31 -0.65 51.24 18.62
C LEU A 31 -1.98 50.70 18.07
N LEU A 32 -3.07 51.46 18.21
CA LEU A 32 -4.43 51.08 17.80
C LEU A 32 -4.89 49.78 18.46
N VAL A 33 -4.67 49.67 19.77
CA VAL A 33 -4.99 48.49 20.59
C VAL A 33 -5.88 48.89 21.76
N SER A 34 -6.73 47.97 22.22
CA SER A 34 -7.59 48.21 23.38
C SER A 34 -6.81 48.04 24.69
N GLN A 35 -7.13 48.82 25.72
CA GLN A 35 -6.57 48.67 27.07
C GLN A 35 -6.66 47.22 27.61
N SER A 36 -7.79 46.55 27.41
CA SER A 36 -8.00 45.13 27.80
C SER A 36 -7.03 44.15 27.13
N SER A 37 -6.50 44.49 25.95
CA SER A 37 -5.51 43.64 25.27
C SER A 37 -4.14 43.79 25.89
N ILE A 38 -3.78 45.01 26.31
CA ILE A 38 -2.53 45.27 27.01
C ILE A 38 -2.51 44.52 28.35
N TYR A 39 -3.60 44.57 29.15
CA TYR A 39 -3.71 43.78 30.38
C TYR A 39 -3.58 42.27 30.14
N ARG A 40 -4.21 41.74 29.08
CA ARG A 40 -4.08 40.31 28.74
C ARG A 40 -2.65 39.93 28.36
N TRP A 41 -1.93 40.80 27.64
CA TRP A 41 -0.53 40.54 27.27
C TRP A 41 0.40 40.65 28.47
N ALA A 42 0.17 41.60 29.37
CA ALA A 42 0.92 41.72 30.61
C ALA A 42 0.74 40.47 31.47
N ALA A 43 -0.50 40.00 31.66
CA ALA A 43 -0.78 38.76 32.39
C ALA A 43 -0.10 37.53 31.76
N LEU A 44 -0.15 37.40 30.42
CA LEU A 44 0.54 36.32 29.72
C LEU A 44 2.07 36.41 29.86
N PHE A 45 2.62 37.61 29.84
CA PHE A 45 4.05 37.83 29.97
C PHE A 45 4.55 37.51 31.39
N GLU A 46 3.80 37.90 32.42
CA GLU A 46 4.05 37.52 33.82
C GLU A 46 3.98 36.00 34.03
N GLU A 47 2.99 35.32 33.43
CA GLU A 47 2.77 33.88 33.63
C GLU A 47 3.75 33.00 32.82
N PHE A 48 4.03 33.37 31.56
CA PHE A 48 4.75 32.51 30.60
C PHE A 48 6.06 33.11 30.07
N GLY A 49 6.42 34.34 30.45
CA GLY A 49 7.57 35.07 29.88
C GLY A 49 7.39 35.44 28.41
N SER A 50 6.17 35.33 27.86
CA SER A 50 5.88 35.61 26.46
C SER A 50 4.51 36.28 26.28
N VAL A 51 4.43 37.22 25.35
CA VAL A 51 3.18 37.89 24.94
C VAL A 51 2.25 37.01 24.08
N SER A 52 2.69 35.78 23.79
CA SER A 52 1.92 34.79 23.05
C SER A 52 1.69 33.58 23.93
N PRO A 53 0.46 33.04 23.99
CA PRO A 53 0.19 31.85 24.78
C PRO A 53 1.01 30.68 24.23
N PRO A 54 1.49 29.77 25.10
CA PRO A 54 2.09 28.53 24.64
C PRO A 54 1.07 27.75 23.79
N PRO A 55 1.54 26.97 22.79
CA PRO A 55 0.64 26.17 21.99
C PRO A 55 -0.17 25.23 22.90
N SER A 56 -1.50 25.26 22.76
CA SER A 56 -2.35 24.34 23.50
C SER A 56 -1.93 22.90 23.20
N PRO A 57 -1.77 22.03 24.23
CA PRO A 57 -1.30 20.67 24.03
C PRO A 57 -2.29 19.82 23.21
N ILE A 58 -3.56 20.22 23.20
CA ILE A 58 -4.63 19.57 22.43
C ILE A 58 -5.20 20.61 21.46
N ILE A 59 -4.97 20.38 20.17
CA ILE A 59 -5.56 21.19 19.10
C ILE A 59 -6.49 20.28 18.29
N GLY A 60 -7.77 20.63 18.28
CA GLY A 60 -8.79 19.97 17.48
C GLY A 60 -9.42 18.73 18.11
N ARG A 61 -10.22 18.02 17.31
CA ARG A 61 -10.96 16.84 17.73
C ARG A 61 -10.01 15.64 17.90
N PRO A 62 -10.11 14.86 18.99
CA PRO A 62 -9.33 13.63 19.14
C PRO A 62 -9.64 12.64 18.01
N ARG A 63 -8.63 11.84 17.65
CA ARG A 63 -8.78 10.83 16.59
C ARG A 63 -9.78 9.75 17.04
N ILE A 64 -10.62 9.31 16.10
CA ILE A 64 -11.59 8.23 16.32
C ILE A 64 -10.86 6.90 16.58
N ILE A 65 -9.79 6.63 15.82
CA ILE A 65 -8.94 5.45 16.02
C ILE A 65 -7.75 5.86 16.88
N GLY A 66 -7.71 5.30 18.10
CA GLY A 66 -6.58 5.43 19.02
C GLY A 66 -5.36 4.63 18.57
N LEU A 67 -4.23 4.84 19.24
CA LEU A 67 -2.96 4.19 18.88
C LEU A 67 -3.03 2.66 19.00
N ALA A 68 -3.68 2.13 20.05
CA ALA A 68 -3.81 0.68 20.27
C ALA A 68 -4.58 -0.01 19.13
N ALA A 69 -5.73 0.55 18.73
CA ALA A 69 -6.50 0.04 17.60
C ALA A 69 -5.70 0.14 16.29
N LEU A 70 -4.92 1.22 16.10
CA LEU A 70 -4.08 1.36 14.91
C LEU A 70 -2.95 0.32 14.85
N THR A 71 -2.37 -0.06 15.99
CA THR A 71 -1.37 -1.13 16.05
C THR A 71 -1.98 -2.47 15.66
N ALA A 72 -3.16 -2.79 16.18
CA ALA A 72 -3.85 -4.03 15.83
C ALA A 72 -4.27 -4.08 14.34
N ILE A 73 -4.70 -2.94 13.76
CA ILE A 73 -4.95 -2.82 12.32
C ILE A 73 -3.69 -3.13 11.51
N LYS A 74 -2.51 -2.66 11.94
CA LYS A 74 -1.25 -2.96 11.25
C LYS A 74 -0.94 -4.45 11.28
N GLU A 75 -1.14 -5.11 12.44
CA GLU A 75 -0.94 -6.55 12.56
C GLU A 75 -1.86 -7.37 11.65
N ILE A 76 -3.12 -6.95 11.50
CA ILE A 76 -4.07 -7.58 10.56
C ILE A 76 -3.52 -7.49 9.14
N TYR A 77 -3.13 -6.30 8.68
CA TYR A 77 -2.60 -6.15 7.32
C TYR A 77 -1.24 -6.79 7.11
N THR A 78 -0.46 -7.05 8.16
CA THR A 78 0.76 -7.86 8.08
C THR A 78 0.46 -9.34 7.84
N LYS A 79 -0.63 -9.87 8.41
CA LYS A 79 -1.03 -11.28 8.25
C LYS A 79 -1.91 -11.51 7.01
N HIS A 80 -2.79 -10.55 6.72
CA HIS A 80 -3.81 -10.62 5.68
C HIS A 80 -3.86 -9.28 4.95
N ALA A 81 -2.89 -9.05 4.05
CA ALA A 81 -2.77 -7.80 3.32
C ALA A 81 -3.98 -7.52 2.42
N ASP A 82 -4.77 -8.54 2.11
CA ASP A 82 -5.92 -8.52 1.23
C ASP A 82 -7.24 -8.06 1.91
N THR A 83 -7.24 -7.86 3.24
CA THR A 83 -8.43 -7.46 4.04
C THR A 83 -9.16 -6.23 3.48
N TYR A 84 -10.48 -6.32 3.24
CA TYR A 84 -11.33 -5.23 2.75
C TYR A 84 -11.55 -4.15 3.82
N LEU A 85 -11.84 -2.93 3.37
CA LEU A 85 -12.22 -1.83 4.28
C LEU A 85 -13.51 -2.14 5.05
N LEU A 86 -14.48 -2.84 4.43
CA LEU A 86 -15.69 -3.28 5.12
C LEU A 86 -15.37 -4.34 6.19
N GLU A 87 -14.57 -5.35 5.85
CA GLU A 87 -14.12 -6.37 6.82
C GLU A 87 -13.41 -5.72 8.01
N LEU A 88 -12.54 -4.74 7.75
CA LEU A 88 -11.87 -3.99 8.79
C LEU A 88 -12.82 -3.10 9.61
N GLN A 89 -13.81 -2.47 8.98
CA GLN A 89 -14.84 -1.69 9.66
C GLN A 89 -15.67 -2.57 10.61
N TRP A 90 -16.10 -3.75 10.14
CA TRP A 90 -16.79 -4.74 10.97
C TRP A 90 -15.93 -5.20 12.13
N TRP A 91 -14.66 -5.49 11.87
CA TRP A 91 -13.72 -5.89 12.90
C TRP A 91 -13.52 -4.79 13.95
N LEU A 92 -13.39 -3.53 13.54
CA LEU A 92 -13.29 -2.37 14.45
C LEU A 92 -14.55 -2.18 15.29
N LEU A 93 -15.73 -2.39 14.69
CA LEU A 93 -16.99 -2.30 15.40
C LEU A 93 -17.12 -3.40 16.46
N ILE A 94 -16.80 -4.65 16.11
CA ILE A 94 -16.98 -5.81 17.00
C ILE A 94 -15.92 -5.85 18.11
N HIS A 95 -14.65 -5.62 17.79
CA HIS A 95 -13.54 -5.84 18.72
C HIS A 95 -13.10 -4.58 19.47
N HIS A 96 -13.41 -3.40 18.95
CA HIS A 96 -12.97 -2.12 19.53
C HIS A 96 -14.12 -1.15 19.83
N ASP A 97 -15.37 -1.50 19.52
CA ASP A 97 -16.54 -0.63 19.65
C ASP A 97 -16.37 0.71 18.90
N ILE A 98 -15.64 0.67 17.78
CA ILE A 98 -15.36 1.85 16.96
C ILE A 98 -16.25 1.81 15.72
N SER A 99 -17.27 2.67 15.71
CA SER A 99 -18.04 2.99 14.50
C SER A 99 -17.36 4.10 13.71
N ILE A 100 -16.86 3.78 12.52
CA ILE A 100 -16.17 4.71 11.63
C ILE A 100 -16.69 4.56 10.20
N SER A 101 -16.84 5.66 9.47
CA SER A 101 -17.20 5.60 8.04
C SER A 101 -16.05 5.05 7.20
N ILE A 102 -16.35 4.47 6.04
CA ILE A 102 -15.34 3.90 5.14
C ILE A 102 -14.34 4.98 4.66
N SER A 103 -14.82 6.18 4.36
CA SER A 103 -13.97 7.29 3.91
C SER A 103 -13.02 7.76 5.01
N SER A 104 -13.52 7.90 6.24
CA SER A 104 -12.68 8.24 7.40
C SER A 104 -11.67 7.15 7.73
N LEU A 105 -12.06 5.88 7.58
CA LEU A 105 -11.15 4.75 7.75
C LEU A 105 -10.03 4.78 6.71
N GLN A 106 -10.36 5.00 5.43
CA GLN A 106 -9.38 5.12 4.37
C GLN A 106 -8.36 6.24 4.64
N GLU A 107 -8.82 7.45 4.95
CA GLU A 107 -7.93 8.58 5.26
C GLU A 107 -7.04 8.27 6.48
N THR A 108 -7.60 7.61 7.50
CA THR A 108 -6.85 7.23 8.69
C THR A 108 -5.74 6.22 8.36
N LEU A 109 -6.03 5.22 7.52
CA LEU A 109 -5.04 4.23 7.08
C LEU A 109 -3.92 4.88 6.24
N GLU A 110 -4.28 5.76 5.30
CA GLU A 110 -3.31 6.46 4.46
C GLU A 110 -2.40 7.38 5.29
N ARG A 111 -2.96 8.15 6.23
CA ARG A 111 -2.19 8.95 7.20
C ARG A 111 -1.30 8.11 8.10
N ALA A 112 -1.67 6.85 8.35
CA ALA A 112 -0.87 5.89 9.12
C ALA A 112 0.21 5.17 8.27
N GLY A 113 0.29 5.46 6.97
CA GLY A 113 1.25 4.86 6.04
C GLY A 113 0.83 3.50 5.48
N LEU A 114 -0.41 3.07 5.65
CA LEU A 114 -0.97 1.85 5.08
C LEU A 114 -1.59 2.16 3.71
N THR A 115 -0.76 2.05 2.68
CA THR A 115 -1.14 2.41 1.30
C THR A 115 -1.72 1.21 0.56
N ARG A 116 -2.61 1.48 -0.40
CA ARG A 116 -3.17 0.45 -1.28
C ARG A 116 -2.12 0.04 -2.31
N LYS A 117 -1.86 -1.26 -2.43
CA LYS A 117 -0.82 -1.83 -3.31
C LYS A 117 -1.36 -2.97 -4.14
N LEU A 118 -0.72 -3.23 -5.28
CA LEU A 118 -0.97 -4.43 -6.06
C LEU A 118 -0.44 -5.62 -5.25
N LEU A 119 -1.26 -6.67 -5.11
CA LEU A 119 -0.84 -7.88 -4.38
C LEU A 119 0.22 -8.61 -5.20
N HIS A 120 1.34 -8.95 -4.57
CA HIS A 120 2.39 -9.72 -5.20
C HIS A 120 2.16 -11.21 -4.93
N LYS A 121 1.75 -11.96 -5.95
CA LYS A 121 1.53 -13.39 -5.85
C LYS A 121 2.88 -14.10 -5.94
N ILE A 122 3.38 -14.60 -4.82
CA ILE A 122 4.63 -15.36 -4.78
C ILE A 122 4.32 -16.82 -5.10
N ALA A 123 4.86 -17.34 -6.21
CA ALA A 123 4.87 -18.77 -6.49
C ALA A 123 5.99 -19.44 -5.68
N VAL A 124 5.66 -20.48 -4.92
CA VAL A 124 6.57 -21.16 -3.97
C VAL A 124 7.73 -21.89 -4.67
N GLU A 125 7.63 -22.19 -5.96
CA GLU A 125 8.53 -23.13 -6.68
C GLU A 125 9.79 -22.52 -7.33
N ARG A 126 10.17 -21.27 -7.00
CA ARG A 126 11.25 -20.57 -7.73
C ARG A 126 12.66 -21.11 -7.40
N ARG A 127 13.25 -21.90 -8.30
CA ARG A 127 14.66 -22.37 -8.23
C ARG A 127 15.60 -21.47 -9.04
N ARG A 128 16.69 -20.96 -8.44
CA ARG A 128 17.60 -19.96 -9.06
C ARG A 128 18.74 -20.54 -9.91
N ASP A 129 19.00 -21.84 -9.85
CA ASP A 129 20.27 -22.41 -10.34
C ASP A 129 20.26 -22.81 -11.83
N TYR A 130 19.11 -22.72 -12.50
CA TYR A 130 18.92 -23.23 -13.87
C TYR A 130 19.67 -22.41 -14.95
N LEU A 131 19.84 -21.10 -14.73
CA LEU A 131 20.48 -20.20 -15.71
C LEU A 131 21.97 -20.53 -15.91
N HIS A 132 22.66 -20.95 -14.86
CA HIS A 132 24.08 -21.27 -14.93
C HIS A 132 24.35 -22.53 -15.77
N THR A 133 23.46 -23.52 -15.69
CA THR A 133 23.54 -24.78 -16.46
C THR A 133 23.36 -24.54 -17.96
N ILE A 134 22.41 -23.70 -18.37
CA ILE A 134 22.22 -23.38 -19.79
C ILE A 134 23.43 -22.62 -20.35
N GLN A 135 23.96 -21.65 -19.60
CA GLN A 135 25.08 -20.83 -20.06
C GLN A 135 26.40 -21.60 -20.21
N THR A 136 26.58 -22.69 -19.47
CA THR A 136 27.84 -23.47 -19.45
C THR A 136 27.75 -24.79 -20.21
N GLY A 137 26.55 -25.37 -20.32
CA GLY A 137 26.36 -26.73 -20.85
C GLY A 137 25.74 -26.82 -22.25
N PHE A 138 25.36 -25.70 -22.87
CA PHE A 138 24.70 -25.70 -24.19
C PHE A 138 25.52 -24.91 -25.22
N SER A 139 25.86 -25.55 -26.34
CA SER A 139 26.66 -24.96 -27.43
C SER A 139 25.85 -24.62 -28.69
N GLY A 140 24.54 -24.87 -28.69
CA GLY A 140 23.66 -24.59 -29.83
C GLY A 140 23.12 -23.16 -29.85
N THR A 141 22.18 -22.90 -30.74
CA THR A 141 21.46 -21.62 -30.83
C THR A 141 20.06 -21.69 -30.22
N GLY A 142 19.46 -20.54 -29.94
CA GLY A 142 18.08 -20.45 -29.44
C GLY A 142 17.03 -21.14 -30.32
N ARG A 143 17.35 -21.43 -31.59
CA ARG A 143 16.44 -22.10 -32.56
C ARG A 143 16.28 -23.60 -32.29
N GLU A 144 17.20 -24.20 -31.55
CA GLU A 144 17.16 -25.63 -31.20
C GLU A 144 16.31 -25.89 -29.95
N PHE A 145 15.86 -24.85 -29.26
CA PHE A 145 14.96 -24.98 -28.13
C PHE A 145 13.51 -25.05 -28.59
N VAL A 146 12.86 -26.14 -28.20
CA VAL A 146 11.41 -26.22 -28.09
C VAL A 146 11.08 -26.17 -26.60
N THR A 147 10.36 -25.13 -26.19
CA THR A 147 9.88 -25.01 -24.81
C THR A 147 8.45 -25.50 -24.74
N VAL A 148 8.15 -26.34 -23.75
CA VAL A 148 6.81 -26.85 -23.50
C VAL A 148 6.38 -26.36 -22.13
N ASP A 149 5.18 -25.82 -22.05
CA ASP A 149 4.61 -25.34 -20.79
C ASP A 149 3.12 -25.68 -20.69
N GLU A 150 2.64 -25.85 -19.45
CA GLU A 150 1.24 -26.09 -19.13
C GLU A 150 0.61 -24.80 -18.57
N SER A 151 -0.46 -24.34 -19.20
CA SER A 151 -1.32 -23.30 -18.65
C SER A 151 -2.63 -23.91 -18.19
N SER A 152 -2.99 -23.73 -16.91
CA SER A 152 -4.28 -24.14 -16.40
C SER A 152 -5.26 -22.97 -16.35
N LYS A 153 -6.46 -23.18 -16.91
CA LYS A 153 -7.61 -22.29 -16.80
C LYS A 153 -8.63 -22.94 -15.88
N ASN A 154 -8.80 -22.34 -14.70
CA ASN A 154 -9.91 -22.67 -13.80
C ASN A 154 -10.99 -21.60 -13.95
N GLU A 155 -12.25 -21.95 -13.72
CA GLU A 155 -13.35 -20.96 -13.70
C GLU A 155 -13.31 -19.99 -12.52
N HIS A 156 -12.35 -20.15 -11.61
CA HIS A 156 -12.18 -19.29 -10.45
C HIS A 156 -10.95 -18.39 -10.60
N ASN A 157 -11.16 -17.17 -11.10
CA ASN A 157 -10.22 -16.07 -10.91
C ASN A 157 -10.95 -14.88 -10.28
N VAL A 158 -11.29 -14.99 -9.00
CA VAL A 158 -11.72 -13.84 -8.17
C VAL A 158 -10.68 -13.52 -7.09
N SER A 159 -9.42 -13.88 -7.31
CA SER A 159 -8.34 -13.47 -6.41
C SER A 159 -8.25 -11.93 -6.39
N ARG A 160 -8.12 -11.34 -5.20
CA ARG A 160 -8.08 -9.89 -5.04
C ARG A 160 -6.86 -9.31 -5.76
N ARG A 161 -7.06 -8.24 -6.53
CA ARG A 161 -5.97 -7.55 -7.25
C ARG A 161 -5.19 -6.58 -6.36
N TYR A 162 -5.80 -6.14 -5.25
CA TYR A 162 -5.26 -5.10 -4.39
C TYR A 162 -5.39 -5.46 -2.92
N GLY A 163 -4.37 -5.07 -2.15
CA GLY A 163 -4.31 -5.15 -0.70
C GLY A 163 -3.69 -3.90 -0.11
N ARG A 164 -3.38 -3.91 1.20
CA ARG A 164 -2.69 -2.82 1.89
C ARG A 164 -1.49 -3.34 2.69
N ALA A 165 -0.42 -2.57 2.65
CA ALA A 165 0.79 -2.80 3.43
C ALA A 165 1.47 -1.46 3.77
N PRO A 166 2.36 -1.41 4.77
CA PRO A 166 3.13 -0.21 5.07
C PRO A 166 3.94 0.28 3.86
N ILE A 167 4.19 1.59 3.77
CA ILE A 167 5.07 2.17 2.74
C ILE A 167 6.43 1.43 2.71
N GLY A 168 6.93 1.11 1.52
CA GLY A 168 8.18 0.35 1.33
C GLY A 168 8.08 -1.18 1.40
N ILE A 169 6.96 -1.74 1.89
CA ILE A 169 6.79 -3.20 2.04
C ILE A 169 5.79 -3.76 1.00
N PRO A 170 6.07 -4.86 0.29
CA PRO A 170 5.08 -5.49 -0.60
C PRO A 170 3.85 -5.98 0.18
N ALA A 171 2.71 -6.06 -0.50
CA ALA A 171 1.50 -6.64 0.06
C ALA A 171 1.37 -8.07 -0.48
N ASP A 172 1.61 -9.06 0.37
CA ASP A 172 1.61 -10.48 0.00
C ASP A 172 0.26 -11.11 0.34
N PHE A 173 -0.15 -12.10 -0.46
CA PHE A 173 -1.43 -12.80 -0.32
C PHE A 173 -1.27 -14.29 -0.62
N GLU A 174 -1.79 -15.12 0.28
CA GLU A 174 -1.87 -16.58 0.16
C GLU A 174 -3.35 -16.98 0.04
N ASP A 175 -3.69 -17.85 -0.91
CA ASP A 175 -5.08 -18.25 -1.20
C ASP A 175 -5.22 -19.77 -1.25
N VAL A 176 -6.39 -20.29 -0.88
CA VAL A 176 -6.71 -21.73 -0.91
C VAL A 176 -7.28 -22.10 -2.28
N PHE A 177 -6.67 -23.09 -2.92
CA PHE A 177 -7.03 -23.52 -4.26
C PHE A 177 -8.28 -24.43 -4.26
N ILE A 178 -9.49 -23.85 -4.40
CA ILE A 178 -10.74 -24.62 -4.50
C ILE A 178 -11.03 -24.94 -5.98
N ARG A 179 -11.18 -26.23 -6.30
CA ARG A 179 -11.25 -26.76 -7.69
C ARG A 179 -12.68 -26.78 -8.23
N GLY A 180 -12.99 -25.89 -9.17
CA GLY A 180 -14.07 -26.09 -10.16
C GLY A 180 -13.61 -26.96 -11.33
N LEU A 181 -14.37 -27.03 -12.43
CA LEU A 181 -13.89 -27.63 -13.69
C LEU A 181 -12.63 -26.89 -14.14
N ARG A 182 -11.52 -27.62 -14.24
CA ARG A 182 -10.21 -27.14 -14.69
C ARG A 182 -10.01 -27.59 -16.13
N TYR A 183 -9.48 -26.71 -16.96
CA TYR A 183 -8.89 -27.10 -18.24
C TYR A 183 -7.39 -26.85 -18.16
N SER A 184 -6.60 -27.80 -18.64
CA SER A 184 -5.16 -27.65 -18.79
C SER A 184 -4.85 -27.59 -20.28
N LEU A 185 -4.28 -26.47 -20.72
CA LEU A 185 -3.74 -26.28 -22.06
C LEU A 185 -2.24 -26.55 -21.99
N VAL A 186 -1.74 -27.49 -22.79
CA VAL A 186 -0.30 -27.68 -23.00
C VAL A 186 0.04 -27.17 -24.38
N ALA A 187 1.14 -26.44 -24.48
CA ALA A 187 1.64 -25.92 -25.74
C ALA A 187 3.16 -26.07 -25.84
N ALA A 188 3.62 -26.41 -27.03
CA ALA A 188 5.03 -26.41 -27.41
C ALA A 188 5.29 -25.23 -28.34
N ILE A 189 6.33 -24.45 -28.06
CA ILE A 189 6.69 -23.23 -28.80
C ILE A 189 8.19 -23.20 -29.08
N ASN A 190 8.56 -22.70 -30.25
CA ASN A 190 9.93 -22.34 -30.61
C ASN A 190 9.98 -20.86 -31.05
N LEU A 191 11.13 -20.42 -31.59
CA LEU A 191 11.31 -19.05 -32.08
C LEU A 191 10.41 -18.68 -33.27
N ASP A 192 9.87 -19.66 -33.99
CA ASP A 192 9.00 -19.44 -35.15
C ASP A 192 7.50 -19.48 -34.76
N GLY A 193 7.17 -19.87 -33.53
CA GLY A 193 5.81 -19.86 -32.97
C GLY A 193 5.38 -21.19 -32.36
N TYR A 194 4.07 -21.37 -32.23
CA TYR A 194 3.47 -22.59 -31.67
C TYR A 194 3.66 -23.76 -32.64
N ILE A 195 4.19 -24.86 -32.12
CA ILE A 195 4.42 -26.11 -32.86
C ILE A 195 3.24 -27.06 -32.64
N ALA A 196 2.79 -27.17 -31.38
CA ALA A 196 1.70 -28.05 -30.99
C ALA A 196 0.94 -27.44 -29.81
N GLN A 197 -0.35 -27.76 -29.71
CA GLN A 197 -1.19 -27.40 -28.57
C GLN A 197 -2.28 -28.45 -28.36
N ARG A 198 -2.58 -28.77 -27.10
CA ARG A 198 -3.64 -29.70 -26.73
C ARG A 198 -4.33 -29.24 -25.45
N VAL A 199 -5.65 -29.37 -25.41
CA VAL A 199 -6.48 -29.03 -24.24
C VAL A 199 -6.98 -30.32 -23.60
N PHE A 200 -6.80 -30.41 -22.29
CA PHE A 200 -7.27 -31.48 -21.44
C PHE A 200 -8.30 -30.95 -20.46
N GLU A 201 -9.35 -31.73 -20.19
CA GLU A 201 -10.26 -31.48 -19.08
C GLU A 201 -9.67 -32.12 -17.81
N GLY A 202 -9.45 -31.32 -16.78
CA GLY A 202 -8.80 -31.72 -15.54
C GLY A 202 -7.32 -31.35 -15.48
N SER A 203 -6.57 -32.06 -14.63
CA SER A 203 -5.13 -31.91 -14.51
C SER A 203 -4.42 -32.78 -15.54
N LEU A 204 -3.38 -32.24 -16.16
CA LEU A 204 -2.45 -33.02 -16.96
C LEU A 204 -1.63 -33.96 -16.05
N ASP A 205 -1.57 -35.24 -16.39
CA ASP A 205 -0.66 -36.18 -15.73
C ASP A 205 0.60 -36.45 -16.57
N SER A 206 1.54 -37.23 -16.01
CA SER A 206 2.79 -37.56 -16.69
C SER A 206 2.59 -38.38 -17.97
N PHE A 207 1.52 -39.16 -18.07
CA PHE A 207 1.21 -39.97 -19.25
C PHE A 207 0.65 -39.08 -20.36
N ASP A 208 -0.31 -38.22 -20.02
CA ASP A 208 -0.87 -37.20 -20.93
C ASP A 208 0.22 -36.28 -21.49
N PHE A 209 1.16 -35.87 -20.64
CA PHE A 209 2.31 -35.08 -21.07
C PHE A 209 3.22 -35.87 -22.02
N PHE A 210 3.57 -37.11 -21.69
CA PHE A 210 4.41 -37.95 -22.54
C PHE A 210 3.76 -38.17 -23.90
N ASP A 211 2.46 -38.50 -23.93
CA ASP A 211 1.67 -38.69 -25.15
C ASP A 211 1.64 -37.40 -26.00
N PHE A 212 1.44 -36.23 -25.38
CA PHE A 212 1.55 -34.95 -26.08
C PHE A 212 2.93 -34.75 -26.73
N ILE A 213 4.02 -35.06 -26.02
CA ILE A 213 5.37 -34.94 -26.56
C ILE A 213 5.56 -35.88 -27.76
N THR A 214 5.18 -37.15 -27.64
CA THR A 214 5.41 -38.14 -28.70
C THR A 214 4.50 -37.91 -29.91
N GLU A 215 3.22 -37.67 -29.66
CA GLU A 215 2.19 -37.65 -30.71
C GLU A 215 1.97 -36.28 -31.34
N ASP A 216 2.28 -35.18 -30.65
CA ASP A 216 2.07 -33.83 -31.21
C ASP A 216 3.37 -33.04 -31.42
N VAL A 217 4.39 -33.22 -30.57
CA VAL A 217 5.63 -32.41 -30.65
C VAL A 217 6.68 -33.08 -31.53
N VAL A 218 6.98 -34.36 -31.30
CA VAL A 218 8.01 -35.11 -32.04
C VAL A 218 7.52 -35.58 -33.42
N SER A 219 6.23 -35.90 -33.52
CA SER A 219 5.58 -36.25 -34.79
C SER A 219 5.47 -35.06 -35.75
N PHE A 220 5.61 -33.83 -35.25
CA PHE A 220 5.59 -32.64 -36.06
C PHE A 220 6.85 -32.61 -36.94
N PRO A 221 6.71 -32.54 -38.28
CA PRO A 221 7.87 -32.48 -39.16
C PRO A 221 8.54 -31.11 -39.01
N THR A 222 9.47 -30.97 -38.07
CA THR A 222 10.38 -29.84 -38.05
C THR A 222 11.22 -29.92 -39.32
N ALA A 223 11.01 -28.98 -40.25
CA ALA A 223 11.71 -28.88 -41.53
C ALA A 223 13.24 -28.66 -41.43
N HIS A 224 13.84 -28.84 -40.25
CA HIS A 224 15.23 -28.56 -39.94
C HIS A 224 16.07 -29.83 -39.71
N SER A 225 15.52 -31.03 -39.90
CA SER A 225 16.28 -32.29 -39.82
C SER A 225 16.89 -32.73 -41.16
N ILE A 226 17.43 -31.82 -41.97
CA ILE A 226 18.36 -32.19 -43.07
C ILE A 226 19.46 -31.13 -43.24
N SER A 227 20.56 -31.28 -42.48
CA SER A 227 21.91 -31.41 -43.03
C SER A 227 22.94 -31.34 -41.89
N ARG A 228 23.67 -32.45 -41.70
CA ARG A 228 24.95 -32.67 -41.01
C ARG A 228 25.48 -31.58 -40.07
#